data_AF-A0A0K8RDW7-F1
#
_entry.id   AF-A0A0K8RDW7-F1
#
_cell.length_a   1.000
_cell.length_b   1.000
_cell.length_c   1.000
_cell.angle_alpha   90.00
_cell.angle_beta   90.00
_cell.angle_gamma   90.00
#
_symmetry.space_group_name_H-M   'P 1'
#
loop_
_entity.id
_entity.type
_entity.pdbx_description
1 polymer ?
#
loop_
_entity_poly.entity_id
_entity_poly.type
_entity_poly.pdbx_seq_one_letter_code
_entity_poly.pdbx_strand_id
1 'polypeptide(L)'
;MAECDLLCSRLAIMVNGKLCCVGSPQYLKHKFGAGYTVTLRMVENPMDWERIICFICSTFPSASLKAHHYNIVEFSLPLKQVTLSSVFKF
;
A
#
# COMPACT_ATOMS: atom_id res chain seq x y z
N MET A 1 -7.95 3.19 13.34
CA MET A 1 -7.11 4.22 12.66
C MET A 1 -7.93 5.06 11.67
N ALA A 2 -8.83 4.45 10.89
CA ALA A 2 -9.70 5.17 9.95
C ALA A 2 -10.58 6.26 10.60
N GLU A 3 -11.13 6.01 11.79
CA GLU A 3 -11.95 7.00 12.52
C GLU A 3 -11.17 8.28 12.86
N CYS A 4 -9.90 8.17 13.28
CA CYS A 4 -9.06 9.33 13.57
C CYS A 4 -8.64 10.07 12.28
N ASP A 5 -8.48 9.37 11.16
CA ASP A 5 -8.20 10.01 9.87
C ASP A 5 -9.39 10.86 9.39
N LEU A 6 -10.62 10.49 9.79
CA LEU A 6 -11.86 11.21 9.46
C LEU A 6 -12.14 12.37 10.42
N LEU A 7 -11.88 12.19 11.72
CA LEU A 7 -12.31 13.12 12.75
C LEU A 7 -11.21 14.08 13.23
N CYS A 8 -9.93 13.72 13.07
CA CYS A 8 -8.82 14.50 13.61
C CYS A 8 -8.11 15.31 12.51
N SER A 9 -7.90 16.60 12.75
CA SER A 9 -7.10 17.47 11.87
C SER A 9 -5.59 17.26 12.04
N ARG A 10 -5.17 16.71 13.18
CA ARG A 10 -3.76 16.41 13.52
C ARG A 10 -3.66 15.12 14.32
N LEU A 11 -2.56 14.41 14.11
CA LEU A 11 -2.16 13.21 14.85
C LEU A 11 -0.78 13.44 15.47
N ALA A 12 -0.57 12.82 16.63
CA ALA A 12 0.70 12.78 17.35
C ALA A 12 1.13 11.32 17.52
N ILE A 13 2.39 11.02 17.21
CA ILE A 13 2.99 9.68 17.38
C ILE A 13 4.01 9.76 18.51
N MET A 14 3.84 8.89 19.50
CA MET A 14 4.69 8.78 20.67
C MET A 14 5.37 7.41 20.67
N VAL A 15 6.67 7.38 20.94
CA VAL A 15 7.46 6.13 21.08
C VAL A 15 8.20 6.19 22.41
N ASN A 16 8.04 5.16 23.25
CA ASN A 16 8.66 5.07 24.57
C ASN A 16 8.42 6.33 25.44
N GLY A 17 7.19 6.84 25.44
CA GLY A 17 6.80 8.01 26.25
C GLY A 17 7.28 9.37 25.71
N LYS A 18 7.96 9.41 24.55
CA LYS A 18 8.45 10.65 23.94
C LYS A 18 7.69 10.96 22.66
N LEU A 19 7.28 12.22 22.50
CA LEU A 19 6.64 12.71 21.29
C LEU A 19 7.64 12.71 20.13
N CYS A 20 7.39 11.90 19.11
CA CYS A 20 8.32 11.74 17.97
C CYS A 20 7.91 12.58 16.76
N CYS A 21 6.62 12.64 16.45
CA CYS A 21 6.12 13.42 15.32
C CYS A 21 4.66 13.84 15.52
N VAL A 22 4.33 15.02 14.96
CA VAL A 22 2.98 15.59 14.96
C VAL A 22 2.71 16.20 13.59
N GLY A 23 1.50 16.01 13.07
CA GLY A 23 1.09 16.60 11.79
C GLY A 23 -0.29 16.12 11.36
N SER A 24 -0.76 16.55 10.19
CA SER A 24 -1.97 15.97 9.60
C SER A 24 -1.76 14.49 9.26
N PRO A 25 -2.82 13.68 9.23
CA PRO A 25 -2.71 12.29 8.79
C PRO A 25 -2.03 12.14 7.43
N GLN A 26 -2.36 12.99 6.44
CA GLN A 26 -1.71 12.93 5.13
C GLN A 26 -0.21 13.28 5.20
N TYR A 27 0.17 14.28 5.98
CA TYR A 27 1.57 14.66 6.14
C TYR A 27 2.39 13.51 6.74
N LEU A 28 1.87 12.86 7.78
CA LEU A 28 2.56 11.73 8.42
C LEU A 28 2.65 10.53 7.47
N LYS A 29 1.59 10.22 6.71
CA LYS A 29 1.61 9.18 5.67
C LYS A 29 2.61 9.48 4.56
N HIS A 30 2.72 10.73 4.12
CA HIS A 30 3.70 11.12 3.10
C HIS A 30 5.14 11.06 3.63
N LYS A 31 5.37 11.51 4.87
CA LYS A 31 6.72 11.60 5.45
C LYS A 31 7.26 10.25 5.94
N PHE A 32 6.41 9.41 6.51
CA PHE A 32 6.80 8.17 7.17
C PHE A 32 6.22 6.92 6.50
N GLY A 33 5.31 7.06 5.52
CA GLY A 33 4.77 5.92 4.78
C GLY A 33 5.84 5.23 3.94
N ALA A 34 5.79 3.91 3.88
CA ALA A 34 6.75 3.08 3.15
C ALA A 34 6.36 2.84 1.67
N GLY A 35 5.29 3.49 1.19
CA GLY A 35 4.75 3.30 -0.16
C GLY A 35 3.33 2.78 -0.17
N TYR A 36 2.99 2.12 -1.27
CA TYR A 36 1.64 1.62 -1.52
C TYR A 36 1.56 0.14 -1.21
N THR A 37 0.41 -0.27 -0.68
CA THR A 37 0.07 -1.69 -0.57
C THR A 37 -1.05 -1.94 -1.57
N VAL A 38 -0.85 -2.91 -2.46
CA VAL A 38 -1.82 -3.32 -3.48
C VAL A 38 -2.33 -4.69 -3.08
N THR A 39 -3.61 -4.75 -2.74
CA THR A 39 -4.31 -6.00 -2.40
C THR A 39 -5.22 -6.36 -3.56
N LEU A 40 -4.97 -7.50 -4.17
CA LEU A 40 -5.75 -8.04 -5.27
C LEU A 40 -6.58 -9.19 -4.76
N ARG A 41 -7.89 -9.17 -5.03
CA ARG A 41 -8.82 -10.24 -4.66
C ARG A 41 -9.43 -10.82 -5.93
N MET A 42 -9.22 -12.11 -6.16
CA MET A 42 -9.91 -12.82 -7.24
C MET A 42 -11.27 -13.31 -6.74
N VAL A 43 -12.31 -12.96 -7.50
CA VAL A 43 -13.69 -13.39 -7.23
C VAL A 43 -14.00 -14.71 -7.93
N GLU A 44 -13.42 -14.93 -9.11
CA GLU A 44 -13.63 -16.14 -9.92
C GLU A 44 -12.29 -16.67 -10.46
N ASN A 45 -12.11 -17.98 -10.34
CA ASN A 45 -10.97 -18.78 -10.84
C ASN A 45 -9.56 -18.47 -10.24
N PRO A 46 -9.13 -19.17 -9.18
CA PRO A 46 -7.85 -18.93 -8.49
C PRO A 46 -6.60 -19.34 -9.31
N MET A 47 -6.75 -19.77 -10.56
CA MET A 47 -5.69 -20.43 -11.34
C MET A 47 -4.84 -19.47 -12.20
N ASP A 48 -5.21 -18.19 -12.32
CA ASP A 48 -4.50 -17.20 -13.16
C ASP A 48 -3.53 -16.28 -12.40
N TRP A 49 -3.15 -16.64 -11.17
CA TRP A 49 -2.23 -15.81 -10.37
C TRP A 49 -0.89 -15.57 -11.07
N GLU A 50 -0.36 -16.53 -11.83
CA GLU A 50 0.91 -16.37 -12.54
C GLU A 50 0.87 -15.20 -13.52
N ARG A 51 -0.23 -15.03 -14.26
CA ARG A 51 -0.39 -13.92 -15.22
C ARG A 51 -0.44 -12.57 -14.49
N ILE A 52 -1.15 -12.52 -13.37
CA ILE A 52 -1.30 -11.32 -12.55
C ILE A 52 0.03 -10.93 -11.90
N ILE A 53 0.73 -11.90 -11.30
CA ILE A 53 2.04 -11.69 -10.70
C ILE A 53 3.03 -11.21 -11.77
N CYS A 54 3.08 -11.87 -12.94
CA CYS A 54 3.91 -11.44 -14.06
C CYS A 54 3.59 -10.01 -14.51
N PHE A 55 2.31 -9.65 -14.65
CA PHE A 55 1.90 -8.30 -15.03
C PHE A 55 2.34 -7.24 -14.00
N ILE A 56 2.24 -7.55 -12.71
CA ILE A 56 2.65 -6.62 -11.64
C ILE A 56 4.16 -6.49 -11.59
N CYS A 57 4.90 -7.60 -11.70
CA CYS A 57 6.36 -7.57 -11.75
C CYS A 57 6.88 -6.86 -13.02
N SER A 58 6.20 -7.00 -14.16
CA SER A 58 6.57 -6.28 -15.39
C SER A 58 6.24 -4.79 -15.32
N THR A 59 5.10 -4.43 -14.71
CA THR A 59 4.68 -3.02 -14.58
C THR A 59 5.44 -2.30 -13.47
N PHE A 60 5.77 -3.01 -12.40
CA PHE A 60 6.44 -2.50 -11.22
C PHE A 60 7.58 -3.43 -10.78
N PRO A 61 8.79 -3.27 -11.34
CA PRO A 61 9.93 -4.13 -10.99
C PRO A 61 10.35 -3.98 -9.52
N SER A 62 9.97 -2.88 -8.86
CA SER A 62 10.24 -2.64 -7.44
C SER A 62 9.19 -3.26 -6.51
N ALA A 63 8.14 -3.90 -7.02
CA ALA A 63 7.09 -4.50 -6.21
C ALA A 63 7.59 -5.75 -5.49
N SER A 64 7.23 -5.90 -4.22
CA SER A 64 7.54 -7.09 -3.41
C SER A 64 6.25 -7.77 -2.98
N LEU A 65 6.17 -9.08 -3.18
CA LEU A 65 5.06 -9.90 -2.69
C LEU A 65 5.16 -10.02 -1.17
N LYS A 66 4.13 -9.58 -0.43
CA LYS A 66 4.06 -9.67 1.04
C LYS A 66 3.30 -10.89 1.51
N ALA A 67 2.17 -11.18 0.87
CA ALA A 67 1.33 -12.29 1.26
C ALA A 67 0.58 -12.85 0.06
N HIS A 68 0.41 -14.18 0.05
CA HIS A 68 -0.45 -14.88 -0.87
C HIS A 68 -1.37 -15.78 -0.05
N HIS A 69 -2.64 -15.42 -0.03
CA HIS A 69 -3.74 -16.20 0.52
C HIS A 69 -4.63 -16.66 -0.63
N TYR A 70 -5.31 -17.80 -0.45
CA TYR A 70 -6.11 -18.51 -1.47
C TYR A 70 -6.66 -17.68 -2.64
N ASN A 71 -7.32 -16.57 -2.35
CA ASN A 71 -7.97 -15.66 -3.29
C ASN A 71 -7.53 -14.20 -3.11
N ILE A 72 -6.48 -13.93 -2.32
CA ILE A 72 -5.95 -12.59 -2.07
C ILE A 72 -4.42 -12.57 -2.21
N VAL A 73 -3.90 -11.68 -3.04
CA VAL A 73 -2.46 -11.42 -3.15
C VAL A 73 -2.17 -9.98 -2.74
N GLU A 74 -1.18 -9.81 -1.87
CA GLU A 74 -0.75 -8.50 -1.38
C GLU A 74 0.67 -8.17 -1.83
N PHE A 75 0.83 -7.03 -2.48
CA PHE A 75 2.11 -6.47 -2.91
C PHE A 75 2.41 -5.17 -2.18
N SER A 76 3.69 -4.95 -1.90
CA SER A 76 4.22 -3.68 -1.40
C SER A 76 5.04 -3.01 -2.50
N LEU A 77 4.63 -1.80 -2.87
CA LEU A 77 5.30 -0.98 -3.87
C LEU A 77 6.01 0.17 -3.15
N PRO A 78 7.36 0.25 -3.20
CA PRO A 78 8.10 1.35 -2.62
C PRO A 78 7.83 2.65 -3.38
N LEU A 79 7.92 3.79 -2.68
CA LEU A 79 7.60 5.14 -3.22
C LEU A 79 8.48 5.60 -4.40
N LYS A 80 9.60 4.91 -4.69
CA LYS A 80 10.53 5.31 -5.73
C LYS A 80 9.95 4.95 -7.11
N GLN A 81 9.47 5.98 -7.82
CA GLN A 81 9.11 5.94 -9.25
C GLN A 81 8.02 4.94 -9.63
N VAL A 82 6.89 4.99 -8.94
CA VAL A 82 5.71 4.17 -9.28
C VAL A 82 4.55 5.10 -9.61
N THR A 83 4.21 5.20 -10.89
CA THR A 83 2.99 5.92 -11.31
C THR A 83 1.82 4.93 -11.31
N LEU A 84 1.02 4.95 -10.23
CA LEU A 84 -0.12 4.04 -10.06
C LEU A 84 -1.16 4.15 -11.19
N SER A 85 -1.24 5.29 -11.88
CA SER A 85 -2.15 5.45 -13.01
C SER A 85 -1.90 4.47 -14.15
N SER A 86 -0.71 3.89 -14.26
CA SER A 86 -0.38 2.87 -15.27
C SER A 86 -1.22 1.59 -15.18
N VAL A 87 -1.70 1.23 -13.98
CA VAL A 87 -2.54 0.03 -13.76
C VAL A 87 -3.99 0.27 -14.11
N PHE A 88 -4.46 1.50 -14.00
CA PHE A 88 -5.87 1.87 -14.18
C PHE A 88 -6.14 2.51 -15.55
N LYS A 89 -5.27 2.31 -16.54
CA LYS A 89 -5.53 2.73 -17.91
C LYS A 89 -6.56 1.78 -18.54
N PHE A 90 -7.82 2.20 -18.49
CA PHE A 90 -8.90 1.68 -19.31
C PHE A 90 -8.89 2.33 -20.70
#